data_AF-N9EZS4-F1
#
_entry.id   AF-N9EZS4-F1
#
_cell.length_a   1.000
_cell.length_b   1.000
_cell.length_c   1.000
_cell.angle_alpha   90.00
_cell.angle_beta   90.00
_cell.angle_gamma   90.00
#
_symmetry.space_group_name_H-M   'P 1'
#
loop_
_entity.id
_entity.type
_entity.pdbx_description
1 polymer ?
#
loop_
_entity_poly.entity_id
_entity_poly.type
_entity_poly.pdbx_seq_one_letter_code
_entity_poly.pdbx_strand_id
1 'polypeptide(L)'
;MTTINNNLTIEQMREIVSKAPSNAESYQGGYYFRESPQFMFHNGFHDQWNLTDNDGLYFRAAGFHPIQIDDLRTAIAKHDTTDHVTDIRNHVSPSTIVKDLEAERHG
;
A
#
# COMPACT_ATOMS: atom_id res chain seq x y z
N MET A 1 8.32 -8.00 9.85
CA MET A 1 7.06 -7.92 9.10
C MET A 1 6.14 -7.02 9.90
N THR A 2 6.20 -5.72 9.63
CA THR A 2 5.49 -4.72 10.44
C THR A 2 4.04 -4.70 9.97
N THR A 3 3.15 -5.30 10.74
CA THR A 3 1.71 -5.27 10.48
C THR A 3 1.26 -3.81 10.53
N ILE A 4 0.82 -3.26 9.40
CA ILE A 4 0.22 -1.92 9.36
C ILE A 4 -1.15 -2.07 10.05
N ASN A 5 -1.20 -1.82 11.36
CA ASN A 5 -2.43 -1.79 12.15
C ASN A 5 -3.23 -0.51 11.86
N ASN A 6 -3.61 -0.32 10.60
CA ASN A 6 -4.55 0.73 10.23
C ASN A 6 -5.61 0.09 9.34
N ASN A 7 -6.86 0.13 9.81
CA ASN A 7 -8.05 -0.38 9.11
C ASN A 7 -8.35 0.42 7.83
N LEU A 8 -7.37 0.57 6.93
CA LEU A 8 -7.54 1.20 5.63
C LEU A 8 -8.01 0.16 4.62
N THR A 9 -9.02 0.51 3.83
CA THR A 9 -9.37 -0.23 2.62
C THR A 9 -8.36 0.09 1.51
N ILE A 10 -8.25 -0.77 0.49
CA ILE A 10 -7.39 -0.51 -0.68
C ILE A 10 -7.71 0.83 -1.34
N GLU A 11 -8.99 1.18 -1.46
CA GLU A 11 -9.40 2.48 -2.03
C GLU A 11 -8.92 3.66 -1.20
N GLN A 12 -8.96 3.57 0.14
CA GLN A 12 -8.39 4.60 1.01
C GLN A 12 -6.87 4.71 0.85
N MET A 13 -6.16 3.58 0.71
CA MET A 13 -4.73 3.59 0.45
C MET A 13 -4.42 4.28 -0.90
N ARG A 14 -5.19 3.97 -1.95
CA ARG A 14 -5.04 4.62 -3.26
C ARG A 14 -5.31 6.11 -3.19
N GLU A 15 -6.35 6.52 -2.48
CA GLU A 15 -6.68 7.94 -2.31
C GLU A 15 -5.52 8.69 -1.66
N ILE A 16 -4.96 8.16 -0.56
CA ILE A 16 -3.80 8.73 0.13
C ILE A 16 -2.60 8.82 -0.81
N VAL A 17 -2.26 7.74 -1.51
CA VAL A 17 -1.12 7.72 -2.44
C VAL A 17 -1.33 8.70 -3.60
N SER A 18 -2.54 8.82 -4.12
CA SER A 18 -2.87 9.70 -5.25
C SER A 18 -2.78 11.19 -4.91
N LYS A 19 -3.07 11.55 -3.67
CA LYS A 19 -3.05 12.93 -3.16
C LYS A 19 -1.70 13.29 -2.51
N ALA A 20 -0.78 12.34 -2.40
CA ALA A 20 0.52 12.56 -1.80
C ALA A 20 1.35 13.56 -2.62
N PRO A 21 1.88 14.63 -2.00
CA PRO A 21 2.91 15.47 -2.62
C PRO A 21 4.12 14.62 -3.04
N SER A 22 4.84 15.05 -4.08
CA SER A 22 5.90 14.25 -4.75
C SER A 22 7.05 13.78 -3.85
N ASN A 23 7.23 14.40 -2.68
CA ASN A 23 8.26 14.08 -1.69
C ASN A 23 7.69 13.81 -0.28
N ALA A 24 6.41 13.44 -0.19
CA ALA A 24 5.85 12.95 1.06
C ALA A 24 6.42 11.55 1.38
N GLU A 25 6.79 11.35 2.64
CA GLU A 25 7.35 10.10 3.15
C GLU A 25 6.28 9.28 3.86
N SER A 26 5.43 9.95 4.64
CA SER A 26 4.43 9.28 5.48
C SER A 26 3.12 10.06 5.63
N TYR A 27 2.07 9.42 6.12
CA TYR A 27 0.73 9.97 6.28
C TYR A 27 0.12 9.64 7.65
N GLN A 28 -0.49 10.64 8.29
CA GLN A 28 -1.27 10.48 9.52
C GLN A 28 -2.34 11.56 9.64
N GLY A 29 -3.58 11.16 9.95
CA GLY A 29 -4.64 12.09 10.38
C GLY A 29 -4.97 13.22 9.39
N GLY A 30 -4.83 12.97 8.08
CA GLY A 30 -5.08 13.97 7.04
C GLY A 30 -3.86 14.79 6.62
N TYR A 31 -2.68 14.51 7.20
CA TYR A 31 -1.44 15.21 6.88
C TYR A 31 -0.42 14.24 6.28
N TYR A 32 0.34 14.75 5.32
CA TYR A 32 1.55 14.16 4.79
C TYR A 32 2.76 14.75 5.48
N PHE A 33 3.79 13.95 5.70
CA PHE A 33 4.99 14.34 6.42
C PHE A 33 6.24 14.00 5.63
N ARG A 34 7.28 14.80 5.87
CA ARG A 34 8.68 14.51 5.53
C ARG A 34 9.54 14.92 6.71
N GLU A 35 10.54 14.13 7.06
CA GLU A 35 11.42 14.41 8.19
C GLU A 35 12.80 14.92 7.76
N SER A 36 13.17 14.77 6.47
CA SER A 36 14.47 15.22 5.95
C SER A 36 14.35 16.31 4.87
N PRO A 37 15.16 17.38 4.92
CA PRO A 37 16.20 17.68 5.91
C PRO A 37 15.63 18.26 7.22
N GLN A 38 14.32 18.52 7.29
CA GLN A 38 13.62 19.06 8.45
C GLN A 38 12.21 18.47 8.49
N PHE A 39 11.63 18.38 9.68
CA PHE A 39 10.24 17.97 9.85
C PHE A 39 9.27 19.00 9.25
N MET A 40 8.58 18.61 8.18
CA MET A 40 7.55 19.39 7.52
C MET A 40 6.27 18.58 7.37
N PHE A 41 5.13 19.27 7.32
CA PHE A 41 3.83 18.66 7.10
C PHE A 41 3.01 19.36 6.01
N HIS A 42 2.08 18.64 5.41
CA HIS A 42 1.28 19.10 4.29
C HIS A 42 -0.14 18.53 4.36
N ASN A 43 -1.18 19.34 4.12
CA ASN A 43 -2.58 18.89 4.23
C ASN A 43 -3.17 18.31 2.93
N GLY A 44 -2.39 18.31 1.85
CA GLY A 44 -2.80 17.80 0.54
C GLY A 44 -3.64 18.77 -0.30
N PHE A 45 -3.87 19.99 0.18
CA PHE A 45 -4.68 21.01 -0.52
C PHE A 45 -3.89 22.23 -0.98
N HIS A 46 -2.81 22.58 -0.28
CA HIS A 46 -1.93 23.68 -0.67
C HIS A 46 -0.75 23.18 -1.49
N ASP A 47 0.03 24.08 -2.10
CA ASP A 47 1.25 23.70 -2.84
C ASP A 47 2.50 23.69 -1.94
N GLN A 48 2.42 24.30 -0.76
CA GLN A 48 3.57 24.55 0.11
C GLN A 48 3.59 23.63 1.32
N TRP A 49 4.77 23.09 1.61
CA TRP A 49 5.06 22.38 2.85
C TRP A 49 5.16 23.36 4.02
N ASN A 50 4.52 23.03 5.14
CA ASN A 50 4.63 23.80 6.37
C ASN A 50 5.83 23.30 7.17
N LEU A 51 6.78 24.19 7.45
CA LEU A 51 7.83 23.92 8.43
C LEU A 51 7.24 23.89 9.83
N THR A 52 7.86 23.07 10.69
CA THR A 52 7.67 23.15 12.13
C THR A 52 8.86 23.87 12.76
N ASP A 53 8.62 24.78 13.69
CA ASP A 53 9.69 25.48 14.41
C ASP A 53 10.41 24.59 15.44
N ASN A 54 9.92 23.36 15.66
CA ASN A 54 10.33 22.47 16.74
C ASN A 54 10.56 21.01 16.31
N ASP A 55 10.92 20.78 15.04
CA ASP A 55 11.24 19.45 14.50
C ASP A 55 10.14 18.39 14.76
N GLY A 56 8.88 18.83 14.62
CA GLY A 56 7.72 17.97 14.76
C GLY A 56 7.35 17.59 16.21
N LEU A 57 7.93 18.24 17.22
CA LEU A 57 7.71 17.90 18.64
C LEU A 57 6.21 17.82 19.01
N TYR A 58 5.38 18.71 18.47
CA TYR A 58 3.93 18.67 18.68
C TYR A 58 3.32 17.34 18.21
N PHE A 59 3.64 16.90 16.99
CA PHE A 59 3.14 15.65 16.43
C PHE A 59 3.64 14.46 17.25
N ARG A 60 4.93 14.44 17.59
CA ARG A 60 5.54 13.36 18.39
C ARG A 60 4.87 13.25 19.77
N ALA A 61 4.63 14.38 20.43
CA ALA A 61 3.94 14.43 21.72
C ALA A 61 2.46 14.01 21.65
N ALA A 62 1.79 14.28 20.52
CA ALA A 62 0.41 13.88 20.26
C ALA A 62 0.25 12.40 19.81
N GLY A 63 1.36 11.66 19.69
CA GLY A 63 1.38 10.29 19.20
C GLY A 63 1.61 10.22 17.69
N PHE A 64 2.87 10.35 17.27
CA PHE A 64 3.27 10.27 15.87
C PHE A 64 3.67 8.85 15.48
N HIS A 65 2.76 8.15 14.80
CA HIS A 65 2.94 6.80 14.27
C HIS A 65 2.43 6.77 12.81
N PRO A 66 3.05 7.53 11.90
CA PRO A 66 2.51 7.70 10.56
C PRO A 66 2.73 6.43 9.73
N ILE A 67 1.85 6.24 8.76
CA ILE A 67 1.99 5.15 7.79
C ILE A 67 2.97 5.59 6.72
N GLN A 68 3.95 4.77 6.39
CA GLN A 68 4.87 5.05 5.28
C GLN A 68 4.14 4.93 3.95
N ILE A 69 4.32 5.90 3.06
CA ILE A 69 3.67 5.90 1.75
C ILE A 69 4.16 4.73 0.88
N ASP A 70 5.42 4.34 1.02
CA ASP A 70 5.97 3.19 0.30
C ASP A 70 5.38 1.85 0.76
N ASP A 71 5.01 1.74 2.03
CA ASP A 71 4.27 0.58 2.54
C ASP A 71 2.88 0.50 1.91
N LEU A 72 2.19 1.64 1.75
CA LEU A 72 0.90 1.71 1.05
C LEU A 72 1.04 1.32 -0.43
N ARG A 73 2.05 1.86 -1.13
CA ARG A 73 2.35 1.50 -2.53
C ARG A 73 2.60 0.01 -2.69
N THR A 74 3.36 -0.59 -1.77
CA THR A 74 3.65 -2.02 -1.75
C THR A 74 2.39 -2.85 -1.50
N ALA A 75 1.55 -2.44 -0.55
CA ALA A 75 0.28 -3.12 -0.27
C ALA A 75 -0.68 -3.09 -1.47
N ILE A 76 -0.80 -1.93 -2.13
CA ILE A 76 -1.61 -1.77 -3.34
C ILE A 76 -1.09 -2.67 -4.47
N ALA A 77 0.21 -2.64 -4.76
CA ALA A 77 0.81 -3.46 -5.81
C ALA A 77 0.62 -4.96 -5.54
N LYS A 78 0.72 -5.39 -4.28
CA LYS A 78 0.45 -6.78 -3.88
C LYS A 78 -1.02 -7.15 -4.07
N HIS A 79 -1.95 -6.26 -3.76
CA HIS A 79 -3.37 -6.48 -4.00
C HIS A 79 -3.66 -6.67 -5.49
N ASP A 80 -3.15 -5.77 -6.33
CA ASP A 80 -3.38 -5.78 -7.79
C ASP A 80 -2.77 -7.00 -8.48
N THR A 81 -1.69 -7.55 -7.92
CA THR A 81 -1.08 -8.79 -8.43
C THR A 81 -1.75 -10.07 -7.93
N THR A 82 -2.51 -10.01 -6.83
CA THR A 82 -3.23 -11.16 -6.27
C THR A 82 -4.63 -11.33 -6.87
N ASP A 83 -5.21 -10.27 -7.42
CA ASP A 83 -6.60 -10.22 -7.87
C ASP A 83 -6.91 -10.96 -9.20
N HIS A 84 -5.99 -11.79 -9.71
CA HIS A 84 -6.17 -12.56 -10.95
C HIS A 84 -5.90 -14.06 -10.80
N VAL A 85 -6.70 -14.74 -9.97
CA VAL A 85 -6.84 -16.22 -10.04
C VAL A 85 -8.32 -16.65 -10.11
N THR A 86 -9.23 -15.78 -10.55
CA THR A 86 -10.60 -16.18 -10.90
C THR A 86 -10.64 -16.85 -12.28
N ASP A 87 -9.81 -16.42 -13.22
CA ASP A 87 -9.86 -16.89 -14.61
C ASP A 87 -9.20 -18.26 -14.81
N ILE A 88 -8.21 -18.61 -13.97
CA ILE A 88 -7.50 -19.90 -14.05
C ILE A 88 -8.38 -21.05 -13.52
N ARG A 89 -9.25 -20.81 -12.53
CA ARG A 89 -10.10 -21.87 -11.97
C ARG A 89 -11.28 -22.26 -12.87
N ASN A 90 -11.66 -21.41 -13.83
CA ASN A 90 -12.79 -21.67 -14.72
C ASN A 90 -12.41 -22.12 -16.14
N HIS A 91 -11.12 -22.23 -16.47
CA HIS A 91 -10.69 -22.64 -17.82
C HIS A 91 -10.52 -24.16 -17.99
N VAL A 92 -10.59 -24.95 -16.91
CA VAL A 92 -10.60 -26.41 -17.05
C VAL A 92 -12.01 -26.82 -17.45
N SER A 93 -12.21 -27.07 -18.74
CA SER A 93 -13.47 -27.61 -19.26
C SER A 93 -13.81 -28.92 -18.49
N PRO A 94 -15.07 -29.15 -18.09
CA PRO A 94 -15.51 -30.41 -17.47
C PRO A 94 -15.19 -31.67 -18.31
N SER A 95 -14.91 -31.49 -19.61
CA SER A 95 -14.49 -32.55 -20.54
C SER A 95 -12.98 -32.80 -20.57
N THR A 96 -12.18 -32.10 -19.75
CA THR A 96 -10.73 -32.27 -19.71
C THR A 96 -10.39 -33.55 -18.95
N ILE A 97 -9.98 -34.59 -19.67
CA ILE A 97 -9.51 -35.85 -19.07
C ILE A 97 -8.01 -35.73 -18.81
N VAL A 98 -7.62 -35.76 -17.54
CA VAL A 98 -6.21 -35.90 -17.14
C VAL A 98 -5.81 -37.36 -17.31
N LYS A 99 -4.87 -37.63 -18.22
CA LYS A 99 -4.27 -38.97 -18.38
C LYS A 99 -2.92 -39.01 -17.67
N ASP A 100 -2.71 -40.06 -16.88
CA ASP A 100 -1.40 -40.38 -16.31
C ASP A 100 -0.52 -40.98 -17.42
N LEU A 101 0.61 -40.35 -17.72
CA LEU A 101 1.51 -40.76 -18.81
C LEU A 101 2.23 -42.08 -18.49
N GLU A 102 2.35 -42.45 -17.20
CA GLU A 102 3.03 -43.68 -16.78
C GLU A 102 2.13 -44.92 -16.89
N ALA A 103 0.82 -44.74 -17.08
CA ALA A 103 -0.13 -45.85 -17.19
C ALA A 103 -0.16 -46.52 -18.59
N GLU A 104 0.36 -45.85 -19.63
CA GLU A 104 0.32 -46.35 -21.02
C GLU A 104 1.60 -47.13 -21.42
N ARG A 105 2.59 -47.30 -20.52
CA ARG A 105 3.90 -47.92 -20.84
C ARG A 105 4.01 -49.43 -20.57
N HIS A 106 2.94 -50.08 -20.10
CA HIS A 106 2.95 -51.50 -19.72
C HIS A 106 1.70 -52.30 -20.15
N GLY A 107 1.13 -51.98 -21.32
CA GLY A 107 0.05 -52.77 -21.97
C GLY A 107 0.57 -53.60 -23.14
#